data_AF-A0A914SSK4-F1
#
_entry.id   AF-A0A914SSK4-F1
#
_cell.length_a   1.000
_cell.length_b   1.000
_cell.length_c   1.000
_cell.angle_alpha   90.00
_cell.angle_beta   90.00
_cell.angle_gamma   90.00
#
_symmetry.space_group_name_H-M   'P 1'
#
loop_
_entity.id
_entity.type
_entity.pdbx_description
1 polymer ?
#
loop_
_entity_poly.entity_id
_entity_poly.type
_entity_poly.pdbx_seq_one_letter_code
_entity_poly.pdbx_strand_id
1 'polypeptide(L)'
;MTSQVESNSKPNFLTVQQREEGIKKFITALVHAERCVDESCALITCIKLKKVMQHVRQCIIKRQVSQCSVCKQIVAICFYHAKTCAAEFCAVPFCDGIREKIAKKNEEAFIQEFGNLNIEDIEHFI
;
A
#
# COMPACT_ATOMS: atom_id res chain seq x y z
N MET A 1 -20.94 33.96 27.87
CA MET A 1 -19.57 33.83 27.33
C MET A 1 -19.38 32.36 27.00
N THR A 2 -19.14 32.06 25.72
CA THR A 2 -18.89 30.75 25.05
C THR A 2 -20.00 29.69 25.21
N SER A 3 -20.90 29.41 24.26
CA SER A 3 -20.72 28.86 22.88
C SER A 3 -19.95 27.53 22.94
N GLN A 4 -20.38 26.32 22.52
CA GLN A 4 -21.27 25.78 21.46
C GLN A 4 -21.56 24.29 21.84
N VAL A 5 -22.78 23.75 21.73
CA VAL A 5 -23.36 22.93 20.61
C VAL A 5 -22.39 21.92 19.98
N GLU A 6 -22.71 20.70 19.56
CA GLU A 6 -23.89 19.83 19.56
C GLU A 6 -23.38 18.43 19.11
N SER A 7 -24.14 17.40 19.46
CA SER A 7 -24.12 16.02 18.95
C SER A 7 -23.93 15.86 17.42
N ASN A 8 -23.43 14.70 16.98
CA ASN A 8 -24.13 13.76 16.05
C ASN A 8 -23.15 12.92 15.19
N SER A 9 -23.36 11.60 15.23
CA SER A 9 -23.06 10.55 14.25
C SER A 9 -22.86 11.05 12.80
N LYS A 10 -21.76 10.64 12.14
CA LYS A 10 -21.60 10.74 10.68
C LYS A 10 -20.91 9.50 10.09
N PRO A 11 -21.35 9.03 8.90
CA PRO A 11 -20.65 7.98 8.16
C PRO A 11 -19.28 8.50 7.69
N ASN A 12 -18.26 7.65 7.81
CA ASN A 12 -16.88 7.96 7.44
C ASN A 12 -16.74 8.01 5.90
N PHE A 13 -17.18 9.09 5.26
CA PHE A 13 -16.88 9.33 3.84
C PHE A 13 -15.61 10.18 3.73
N LEU A 14 -14.47 9.50 3.63
CA LEU A 14 -13.19 10.16 3.34
C LEU A 14 -13.25 10.82 1.96
N THR A 15 -12.79 12.07 1.88
CA THR A 15 -12.67 12.75 0.58
C THR A 15 -11.61 12.08 -0.30
N VAL A 16 -11.71 12.22 -1.62
CA VAL A 16 -10.71 11.69 -2.58
C VAL A 16 -9.30 12.19 -2.23
N GLN A 17 -9.17 13.45 -1.80
CA GLN A 17 -7.89 14.04 -1.40
C GLN A 17 -7.30 13.37 -0.15
N GLN A 18 -8.12 13.12 0.89
CA GLN A 18 -7.67 12.43 2.10
C GLN A 18 -7.25 10.98 1.78
N ARG A 19 -7.97 10.31 0.88
CA ARG A 19 -7.64 8.97 0.40
C ARG A 19 -6.29 8.94 -0.31
N GLU A 20 -6.04 9.88 -1.21
CA GLU A 20 -4.75 9.99 -1.91
C GLU A 20 -3.59 10.29 -0.97
N GLU A 21 -3.80 11.17 0.01
CA GLU A 21 -2.80 11.47 1.03
C GLU A 21 -2.45 10.23 1.87
N GLY A 22 -3.45 9.43 2.25
CA GLY A 22 -3.26 8.16 2.94
C GLY A 22 -2.38 7.18 2.15
N ILE A 23 -2.66 7.02 0.85
CA ILE A 23 -1.86 6.18 -0.05
C ILE A 23 -0.40 6.67 -0.08
N LYS A 24 -0.18 7.97 -0.26
CA LYS A 24 1.17 8.56 -0.31
C LYS A 24 1.95 8.33 0.99
N LYS A 25 1.29 8.49 2.15
CA LYS A 25 1.88 8.20 3.46
C LYS A 25 2.24 6.73 3.59
N PHE A 26 1.36 5.83 3.17
CA PHE A 26 1.62 4.39 3.22
C PHE A 26 2.79 4.01 2.31
N ILE A 27 2.85 4.51 1.08
CA ILE A 27 3.98 4.27 0.15
C ILE A 27 5.30 4.74 0.77
N THR A 28 5.30 5.91 1.40
CA THR A 28 6.49 6.45 2.08
C THR A 28 6.95 5.52 3.21
N ALA A 29 6.03 5.05 4.04
CA ALA A 29 6.32 4.11 5.11
C ALA A 29 6.79 2.74 4.58
N LEU A 30 6.21 2.27 3.47
CA LEU A 30 6.59 1.03 2.80
C LEU A 30 8.02 1.08 2.26
N VAL A 31 8.37 2.16 1.56
CA VAL A 31 9.74 2.38 1.05
C VAL A 31 10.74 2.45 2.20
N HIS A 32 10.38 3.12 3.30
CA HIS A 32 11.20 3.11 4.50
C HIS A 32 11.40 1.69 5.04
N ALA A 33 10.32 0.93 5.23
CA ALA A 33 10.39 -0.42 5.79
C ALA A 33 11.26 -1.38 4.96
N GLU A 34 11.21 -1.28 3.63
CA GLU A 34 12.04 -2.10 2.74
C GLU A 34 13.53 -1.71 2.73
N ARG A 35 13.87 -0.47 3.08
CA ARG A 35 15.26 0.01 3.15
C ARG A 35 15.84 0.00 4.56
N CYS A 36 14.99 -0.03 5.57
CA CYS A 36 15.39 0.08 6.96
C CYS A 36 16.03 -1.23 7.44
N VAL A 37 17.34 -1.19 7.69
CA VAL A 37 18.10 -2.33 8.25
C VAL A 37 18.10 -2.35 9.78
N ASP A 38 17.64 -1.27 10.43
CA ASP A 38 17.56 -1.17 11.88
C ASP A 38 16.48 -2.10 12.44
N GLU A 39 16.90 -3.13 13.18
CA GLU A 39 16.02 -4.09 13.84
C GLU A 39 15.25 -3.46 15.02
N SER A 40 15.79 -2.37 15.58
CA SER A 40 15.23 -1.64 16.73
C SER A 40 14.60 -0.29 16.32
N CYS A 41 14.19 -0.15 15.05
CA CYS A 41 13.58 1.07 14.54
C CYS A 41 12.38 1.49 15.41
N ALA A 42 12.42 2.71 15.95
CA ALA A 42 11.39 3.22 16.86
C ALA A 42 10.01 3.44 16.20
N LEU A 43 9.93 3.42 14.87
CA LEU A 43 8.68 3.58 14.14
C LEU A 43 7.88 2.28 14.13
N ILE A 44 6.77 2.25 14.87
CA ILE A 44 5.85 1.11 14.93
C ILE A 44 5.36 0.69 13.54
N THR A 45 5.04 1.65 12.67
CA THR A 45 4.63 1.40 11.29
C THR A 45 5.71 0.66 10.49
N CYS A 46 6.99 0.99 10.70
CA CYS A 46 8.10 0.28 10.08
C CYS A 46 8.13 -1.19 10.54
N ILE A 47 8.03 -1.43 11.85
CA ILE A 47 8.03 -2.80 12.40
C ILE A 47 6.87 -3.63 11.84
N LYS A 48 5.66 -3.05 11.80
CA LYS A 48 4.47 -3.71 11.22
C LYS A 48 4.68 -4.02 9.74
N LEU A 49 5.13 -3.05 8.95
CA LEU A 49 5.34 -3.22 7.52
C LEU A 49 6.45 -4.22 7.22
N LYS A 50 7.52 -4.29 8.00
CA LYS A 50 8.56 -5.34 7.87
C LYS A 50 7.94 -6.75 7.96
N LYS A 51 7.02 -6.97 8.89
CA LYS A 51 6.29 -8.27 9.02
C LYS A 51 5.38 -8.53 7.82
N VAL A 52 4.63 -7.52 7.36
CA VAL A 52 3.78 -7.63 6.15
C VAL A 52 4.64 -7.98 4.94
N MET A 53 5.81 -7.35 4.78
CA MET A 53 6.70 -7.61 3.66
C MET A 53 7.38 -8.97 3.74
N GLN A 54 7.67 -9.47 4.95
CA GLN A 54 8.07 -10.87 5.13
C GLN A 54 6.99 -11.84 4.65
N HIS A 55 5.73 -11.59 5.00
CA HIS A 55 4.59 -12.38 4.50
C HIS A 55 4.49 -12.33 2.97
N VAL A 56 4.58 -11.14 2.37
CA VAL A 56 4.56 -10.95 0.91
C VAL A 56 5.64 -11.80 0.23
N ARG A 57 6.89 -11.77 0.72
CA ARG A 57 7.98 -12.59 0.18
C ARG A 57 7.68 -14.08 0.25
N GLN A 58 7.10 -14.56 1.35
CA GLN A 58 6.69 -15.97 1.47
C GLN A 58 5.57 -16.33 0.49
N CYS A 59 4.58 -15.45 0.31
CA CYS A 59 3.51 -15.67 -0.67
C CYS A 59 4.02 -15.67 -2.11
N ILE A 60 5.04 -14.88 -2.43
CA ILE A 60 5.72 -14.93 -3.74
C ILE A 60 6.35 -16.30 -3.94
N ILE A 61 7.14 -16.78 -2.98
CA ILE A 61 7.80 -18.10 -3.06
C ILE A 61 6.77 -19.23 -3.23
N LYS A 62 5.66 -19.16 -2.50
CA LYS A 62 4.57 -20.16 -2.55
C LYS A 62 3.61 -19.98 -3.73
N ARG A 63 3.78 -18.95 -4.56
CA ARG A 63 2.85 -18.60 -5.66
C ARG A 63 1.39 -18.40 -5.22
N GLN A 64 1.20 -17.81 -4.03
CA GLN A 64 -0.13 -17.61 -3.41
C GLN A 64 -0.59 -16.14 -3.41
N VAL A 65 0.17 -15.23 -4.05
CA VAL A 65 -0.13 -13.78 -4.09
C VAL A 65 -1.56 -13.50 -4.58
N SER A 66 -2.03 -14.19 -5.61
CA SER A 66 -3.39 -13.99 -6.16
C SER A 66 -4.52 -14.44 -5.22
N GLN A 67 -4.24 -15.38 -4.32
CA GLN A 67 -5.22 -15.94 -3.38
C GLN A 67 -5.18 -15.23 -2.01
N CYS A 68 -4.16 -14.41 -1.76
CA CYS A 68 -3.97 -13.71 -0.49
C CYS A 68 -4.54 -12.28 -0.54
N SER A 69 -5.49 -11.96 0.34
CA SER A 69 -6.08 -10.61 0.45
C SER A 69 -5.05 -9.53 0.78
N VAL A 70 -4.15 -9.79 1.74
CA VAL A 70 -3.07 -8.87 2.13
C VAL A 70 -2.13 -8.60 0.96
N CYS A 71 -1.70 -9.64 0.25
CA CYS A 71 -0.79 -9.47 -0.88
C CYS A 71 -1.44 -8.71 -2.04
N LYS A 72 -2.73 -8.96 -2.31
CA LYS A 72 -3.46 -8.17 -3.31
C LYS A 72 -3.47 -6.68 -2.94
N GLN A 73 -3.69 -6.33 -1.67
CA GLN A 73 -3.64 -4.94 -1.20
C GLN A 73 -2.26 -4.31 -1.43
N ILE A 74 -1.20 -5.03 -1.07
CA ILE A 74 0.17 -4.56 -1.29
C ILE A 74 0.46 -4.37 -2.79
N VAL A 75 0.04 -5.29 -3.64
CA VAL A 75 0.19 -5.17 -5.10
C VAL A 75 -0.50 -3.90 -5.62
N ALA A 76 -1.70 -3.57 -5.15
CA ALA A 76 -2.41 -2.35 -5.51
C ALA A 76 -1.66 -1.09 -5.07
N ILE A 77 -1.11 -1.06 -3.85
CA ILE A 77 -0.29 0.05 -3.37
C ILE A 77 1.01 0.19 -4.18
N CYS A 78 1.68 -0.93 -4.46
CA CYS A 78 2.89 -0.95 -5.28
C CYS A 78 2.64 -0.42 -6.69
N PHE A 79 1.42 -0.56 -7.22
CA PHE A 79 1.03 0.03 -8.50
C PHE A 79 0.99 1.56 -8.46
N TYR A 80 0.42 2.17 -7.42
CA TYR A 80 0.49 3.63 -7.25
C TYR A 80 1.93 4.11 -7.10
N HIS A 81 2.77 3.36 -6.39
CA HIS A 81 4.19 3.64 -6.32
C HIS A 81 4.87 3.56 -7.70
N ALA A 82 4.65 2.47 -8.45
CA ALA A 82 5.28 2.22 -9.74
C ALA A 82 4.96 3.28 -10.81
N LYS A 83 3.79 3.92 -10.75
CA LYS A 83 3.43 5.04 -11.64
C LYS A 83 4.36 6.25 -11.55
N THR A 84 4.98 6.46 -10.39
CA THR A 84 5.84 7.63 -10.11
C THR A 84 7.29 7.25 -9.79
N CYS A 85 7.56 5.95 -9.64
CA CYS A 85 8.88 5.43 -9.31
C CYS A 85 9.78 5.38 -10.56
N ALA A 86 10.89 6.12 -10.51
CA ALA A 86 11.93 6.14 -11.54
C ALA A 86 13.25 5.50 -11.09
N ALA A 87 13.24 4.74 -9.99
CA ALA A 87 14.44 4.07 -9.50
C ALA A 87 14.85 2.94 -10.47
N GLU A 88 16.15 2.87 -10.80
CA GLU A 88 16.71 1.80 -11.64
C GLU A 88 16.55 0.43 -10.97
N PHE A 89 16.87 0.37 -9.67
CA PHE A 89 16.67 -0.81 -8.82
C PHE A 89 15.79 -0.43 -7.62
N CYS A 90 14.52 -0.85 -7.63
CA CYS A 90 13.61 -0.54 -6.55
C CYS A 90 13.55 -1.68 -5.53
N ALA A 91 13.77 -1.36 -4.25
CA ALA A 91 13.67 -2.34 -3.17
C ALA A 91 12.22 -2.80 -2.90
N VAL A 92 11.22 -2.05 -3.37
CA VAL A 92 9.80 -2.37 -3.13
C VAL A 92 9.39 -3.56 -4.00
N PRO A 93 8.92 -4.67 -3.41
CA PRO A 93 8.46 -5.83 -4.16
C PRO A 93 7.36 -5.49 -5.15
N PHE A 94 7.34 -6.20 -6.28
CA PHE A 94 6.45 -5.98 -7.43
C PHE A 94 6.69 -4.68 -8.22
N CYS A 95 7.37 -3.67 -7.68
CA CYS A 95 7.49 -2.36 -8.33
C CYS A 95 8.06 -2.47 -9.76
N ASP A 96 9.16 -3.19 -9.94
CA ASP A 96 9.83 -3.31 -11.24
C ASP A 96 8.96 -4.04 -12.27
N GLY A 97 8.38 -5.18 -11.88
CA GLY A 97 7.47 -5.94 -12.76
C GLY A 97 6.19 -5.16 -13.10
N ILE A 98 5.67 -4.37 -12.16
CA ILE A 98 4.53 -3.49 -12.42
C ILE A 98 4.93 -2.36 -13.37
N ARG A 99 6.08 -1.73 -13.16
CA ARG A 99 6.59 -0.65 -14.02
C ARG A 99 6.76 -1.12 -15.46
N GLU A 100 7.27 -2.34 -15.66
CA GLU A 100 7.35 -2.97 -16.98
C GLU A 100 5.96 -3.18 -17.61
N LYS A 101 4.98 -3.68 -16.84
CA LYS A 101 3.60 -3.85 -17.32
C LYS A 101 2.93 -2.53 -17.69
N ILE A 102 3.15 -1.47 -16.91
CA ILE A 102 2.66 -0.11 -17.20
C ILE A 102 3.29 0.40 -18.51
N ALA A 103 4.61 0.26 -18.67
CA ALA A 103 5.31 0.69 -19.89
C ALA A 103 4.80 -0.02 -21.16
N LYS A 104 4.38 -1.29 -21.03
CA LYS A 104 3.77 -2.08 -22.11
C LYS A 104 2.28 -1.77 -22.36
N LYS A 105 1.71 -0.71 -21.75
CA LYS A 105 0.32 -0.24 -21.89
C LYS A 105 -0.79 -1.22 -21.48
N ASN A 106 -0.51 -2.19 -20.62
CA ASN A 106 -1.51 -3.14 -20.09
C ASN A 106 -2.01 -2.75 -18.68
N GLU A 107 -2.32 -1.47 -18.46
CA GLU A 107 -2.81 -0.97 -17.17
C GLU A 107 -4.17 -1.57 -16.80
N GLU A 108 -5.07 -1.68 -17.78
CA GLU A 108 -6.43 -2.23 -17.60
C GLU A 108 -6.40 -3.70 -17.19
N ALA A 109 -5.53 -4.50 -17.82
CA ALA A 109 -5.37 -5.91 -17.51
C ALA A 109 -4.89 -6.14 -16.06
N PHE A 110 -4.04 -5.23 -15.53
CA PHE A 110 -3.57 -5.33 -14.15
C PHE A 110 -4.68 -5.04 -13.14
N ILE A 111 -5.51 -4.03 -13.40
CA ILE A 111 -6.66 -3.71 -12.56
C ILE A 111 -7.67 -4.87 -12.58
N GLN A 112 -7.82 -5.58 -13.69
CA GLN A 112 -8.70 -6.76 -13.75
C GLN A 112 -8.12 -7.99 -13.04
N GLU A 113 -6.81 -8.25 -13.14
CA GLU A 113 -6.17 -9.42 -12.51
C GLU A 113 -6.00 -9.27 -10.98
N PHE A 114 -5.86 -8.05 -10.47
CA PHE A 114 -5.55 -7.79 -9.06
C PHE A 114 -6.51 -6.83 -8.35
N GLY A 115 -7.38 -6.14 -9.09
CA GLY A 115 -8.18 -5.01 -8.60
C GLY A 115 -9.65 -5.36 -8.36
N ASN A 116 -9.98 -5.46 -7.07
CA ASN A 116 -11.14 -4.79 -6.48
C ASN A 116 -10.79 -4.64 -5.00
N LEU A 117 -9.99 -3.61 -4.70
CA LEU A 117 -9.53 -3.35 -3.34
C LEU A 117 -9.93 -1.93 -2.97
N ASN A 118 -10.90 -1.88 -2.06
CA ASN A 118 -11.32 -0.64 -1.45
C ASN A 118 -10.27 -0.24 -0.41
N ILE A 119 -9.97 1.05 -0.38
CA ILE A 119 -8.95 1.59 0.53
C ILE A 119 -9.39 1.53 1.99
N GLU A 120 -10.68 1.35 2.23
CA GLU A 120 -11.27 1.09 3.56
C GLU A 120 -10.77 -0.24 4.17
N ASP A 121 -10.29 -1.20 3.36
CA ASP A 121 -9.72 -2.45 3.86
C ASP A 121 -8.28 -2.32 4.38
N ILE A 122 -7.62 -1.18 4.11
CA ILE A 122 -6.22 -0.91 4.50
C ILE A 122 -6.14 -0.40 5.95
N GLU A 123 -7.22 0.19 6.48
CA GLU A 123 -7.27 0.74 7.84
C GLU A 123 -7.19 -0.35 8.93
N HIS A 124 -7.52 -1.60 8.63
CA HIS A 124 -7.42 -2.71 9.61
C HIS A 124 -5.98 -3.20 9.87
N PHE A 125 -4.98 -2.65 9.19
CA PHE A 125 -3.57 -3.04 9.34
C PHE A 125 -2.64 -1.89 9.79
N ILE A 126 -3.14 -0.66 9.94
CA ILE A 126 -2.41 0.47 10.54
C ILE A 126 -2.84 0.64 11.99
#